data_AF-A0A0P9H4C6-F1
#
_entry.id   AF-A0A0P9H4C6-F1
#
_cell.length_a   1.000
_cell.length_b   1.000
_cell.length_c   1.000
_cell.angle_alpha   90.00
_cell.angle_beta   90.00
_cell.angle_gamma   90.00
#
_symmetry.space_group_name_H-M   'P 1'
#
loop_
_entity.id
_entity.type
_entity.pdbx_description
1 polymer ?
#
loop_
_entity_poly.entity_id
_entity_poly.type
_entity_poly.pdbx_seq_one_letter_code
_entity_poly.pdbx_strand_id
1 'polypeptide(L)'
;MLDLGRFQTILMDMDGVIYRGPQPLPGVNDLLALCAQRGIRYACVTNNSTLTPAQYETKLAGMGIHIPAAQIITPSVATRRMLERDFPR
;
A
#
# COMPACT_ATOMS: atom_id res chain seq x y z
N MET A 1 19.40 -4.88 13.61
CA MET A 1 18.39 -3.91 13.11
C MET A 1 18.45 -3.95 11.59
N LEU A 2 17.30 -4.03 10.90
CA LEU A 2 17.27 -4.04 9.42
C LEU A 2 17.76 -2.70 8.88
N ASP A 3 18.76 -2.71 7.99
CA ASP A 3 19.20 -1.51 7.27
C ASP A 3 18.29 -1.28 6.05
N LEU A 4 17.26 -0.45 6.26
CA LEU A 4 16.35 -0.04 5.18
C LEU A 4 16.97 1.03 4.26
N GLY A 5 18.11 1.63 4.63
CA GLY A 5 18.75 2.70 3.86
C GLY A 5 19.29 2.26 2.51
N ARG A 6 19.49 0.95 2.30
CA ARG A 6 19.84 0.37 0.99
C ARG A 6 18.67 0.36 0.00
N PHE A 7 17.42 0.38 0.48
CA PHE A 7 16.26 0.24 -0.38
C PHE A 7 15.65 1.61 -0.70
N GLN A 8 15.53 1.92 -1.99
CA GLN A 8 14.90 3.17 -2.42
C GLN A 8 13.36 3.13 -2.34
N THR A 9 12.78 1.93 -2.33
CA THR A 9 11.33 1.73 -2.32
C THR A 9 10.96 0.43 -1.64
N ILE A 10 9.91 0.47 -0.82
CA ILE A 10 9.35 -0.70 -0.13
C ILE A 10 7.96 -0.99 -0.70
N LEU A 11 7.72 -2.24 -1.09
CA LEU A 11 6.39 -2.73 -1.44
C LEU A 11 5.86 -3.56 -0.28
N MET A 12 4.71 -3.18 0.25
CA MET A 12 4.11 -3.84 1.41
C MET A 12 2.83 -4.55 1.00
N ASP A 13 2.69 -5.81 1.38
CA ASP A 13 1.37 -6.44 1.39
C ASP A 13 0.44 -5.73 2.41
N MET A 14 -0.86 -5.98 2.35
CA MET A 14 -1.86 -5.31 3.19
C MET A 14 -2.44 -6.23 4.28
N ASP A 15 -3.14 -7.31 3.91
CA ASP A 15 -3.80 -8.18 4.88
C ASP A 15 -2.77 -9.11 5.54
N GLY A 16 -2.72 -9.12 6.87
CA GLY A 16 -1.70 -9.81 7.63
C GLY A 16 -0.36 -9.07 7.74
N VAL A 17 -0.20 -7.91 7.11
CA VAL A 17 1.03 -7.08 7.16
C VAL A 17 0.77 -5.66 7.68
N ILE A 18 -0.27 -4.99 7.18
CA ILE A 18 -0.70 -3.65 7.63
C ILE A 18 -1.85 -3.76 8.64
N TYR A 19 -2.76 -4.71 8.44
CA TYR A 19 -3.89 -4.95 9.33
C TYR A 19 -4.25 -6.44 9.37
N ARG A 20 -5.06 -6.84 10.34
CA ARG A 20 -5.75 -8.13 10.36
C ARG A 20 -7.22 -7.90 10.74
N GLY A 21 -8.13 -8.21 9.81
CA GLY A 21 -9.55 -7.88 9.99
C GLY A 21 -9.74 -6.36 10.16
N PRO A 22 -10.38 -5.89 11.25
CA PRO A 22 -10.56 -4.46 11.51
C PRO A 22 -9.39 -3.82 12.30
N GLN A 23 -8.35 -4.57 12.65
CA GLN A 23 -7.30 -4.11 13.56
C GLN A 23 -6.00 -3.78 12.82
N PRO A 24 -5.39 -2.60 13.04
CA PRO A 24 -4.05 -2.30 12.53
C PRO A 24 -3.02 -3.19 13.22
N LEU A 25 -1.96 -3.59 12.49
CA LEU A 25 -0.86 -4.33 13.10
C LEU A 25 0.12 -3.39 13.84
N PRO A 26 0.73 -3.83 14.95
CA PRO A 26 1.66 -3.00 15.71
C PRO A 26 2.85 -2.53 14.86
N GLY A 27 3.27 -1.27 15.06
CA GLY A 27 4.44 -0.70 14.39
C GLY A 27 4.21 -0.24 12.95
N VAL A 28 3.01 -0.37 12.39
CA VAL A 28 2.70 0.10 11.03
C VAL A 28 2.89 1.61 10.91
N ASN A 29 2.31 2.39 11.83
CA ASN A 29 2.46 3.84 11.80
C ASN A 29 3.91 4.27 12.04
N ASP A 30 4.67 3.55 12.88
CA ASP A 30 6.10 3.79 13.10
C ASP A 30 6.91 3.52 11.83
N LEU A 31 6.58 2.45 11.10
CA LEU A 31 7.21 2.12 9.82
C LEU A 31 6.92 3.19 8.76
N LEU A 32 5.68 3.66 8.65
CA LEU A 32 5.30 4.73 7.72
C LEU A 32 6.03 6.03 8.07
N ALA A 33 6.09 6.38 9.35
CA ALA A 33 6.84 7.53 9.84
C ALA A 33 8.34 7.41 9.53
N LEU A 34 8.94 6.23 9.72
CA LEU A 34 10.33 5.97 9.38
C LEU A 34 10.58 6.13 7.87
N CYS A 35 9.67 5.63 7.02
CA CYS A 35 9.77 5.79 5.57
C CYS A 35 9.76 7.27 5.19
N ALA A 36 8.84 8.06 5.75
CA ALA A 36 8.77 9.49 5.53
C ALA A 36 10.04 10.22 6.00
N GLN A 37 10.52 9.93 7.21
CA GLN A 37 11.73 10.55 7.78
C GLN A 37 12.99 10.22 6.97
N ARG A 38 13.07 9.02 6.40
CA ARG A 38 14.25 8.55 5.63
C ARG A 38 14.13 8.82 4.13
N GLY A 39 13.03 9.40 3.66
CA GLY A 39 12.77 9.58 2.23
C GLY A 39 12.62 8.26 1.46
N ILE A 40 12.30 7.17 2.15
CA ILE A 40 12.07 5.85 1.53
C ILE A 40 10.66 5.86 0.96
N ARG A 41 10.55 5.69 -0.36
CA ARG A 41 9.25 5.58 -1.02
C ARG A 41 8.58 4.26 -0.63
N TYR A 42 7.26 4.23 -0.61
CA TYR A 42 6.54 2.97 -0.44
C TYR A 42 5.27 2.90 -1.27
N ALA A 43 4.82 1.68 -1.52
CA ALA A 43 3.48 1.38 -2.01
C ALA A 43 2.92 0.15 -1.32
N CYS A 44 1.63 0.16 -1.04
CA CYS A 44 0.87 -1.00 -0.61
C CYS A 44 0.35 -1.75 -1.83
N VAL A 45 0.56 -3.06 -1.85
CA VAL A 45 0.15 -3.95 -2.93
C VAL A 45 -0.77 -5.00 -2.32
N THR A 46 -1.91 -5.25 -2.95
CA THR A 46 -2.82 -6.31 -2.52
C THR A 46 -3.28 -7.09 -3.74
N ASN A 47 -3.57 -8.38 -3.56
CA ASN A 47 -4.21 -9.22 -4.57
C ASN A 47 -5.75 -9.17 -4.50
N ASN A 48 -6.32 -8.41 -3.56
CA ASN A 48 -7.76 -8.27 -3.40
C ASN A 48 -8.32 -7.22 -4.37
N SER A 49 -9.28 -7.63 -5.20
CA SER A 49 -9.92 -6.81 -6.25
C SER A 49 -11.26 -6.19 -5.84
N THR A 50 -11.71 -6.41 -4.60
CA THR A 50 -13.05 -6.00 -4.13
C THR A 50 -13.15 -4.49 -3.92
N LEU A 51 -12.07 -3.84 -3.48
CA LEU A 51 -12.06 -2.41 -3.18
C LEU A 51 -11.15 -1.64 -4.16
N THR A 52 -11.59 -0.43 -4.50
CA THR A 52 -10.76 0.55 -5.19
C THR A 52 -9.68 1.13 -4.26
N PRO A 53 -8.59 1.70 -4.80
CA PRO A 53 -7.59 2.41 -4.00
C PRO A 53 -8.18 3.46 -3.04
N ALA A 54 -9.17 4.25 -3.48
CA ALA A 54 -9.84 5.25 -2.64
C ALA A 54 -10.65 4.65 -1.49
N GLN A 55 -11.30 3.50 -1.73
CA GLN A 55 -11.99 2.75 -0.68
C GLN A 55 -11.00 2.15 0.33
N TYR A 56 -9.83 1.69 -0.13
CA TYR A 56 -8.77 1.26 0.78
C TYR A 56 -8.23 2.41 1.63
N GLU A 57 -7.98 3.57 1.03
CA GLU A 57 -7.58 4.78 1.78
C GLU A 57 -8.59 5.09 2.89
N THR A 58 -9.89 5.09 2.57
CA THR A 58 -10.96 5.33 3.57
C THR A 58 -10.98 4.24 4.65
N LYS A 59 -10.85 2.96 4.25
CA LYS A 59 -10.79 1.82 5.19
C LYS A 59 -9.62 1.93 6.15
N LEU A 60 -8.43 2.23 5.64
CA LEU A 60 -7.20 2.35 6.43
C LEU A 60 -7.27 3.57 7.36
N ALA A 61 -7.82 4.69 6.89
CA ALA A 61 -8.05 5.86 7.72
C ALA A 61 -8.98 5.55 8.91
N GLY A 62 -10.00 4.72 8.69
CA GLY A 62 -10.86 4.20 9.77
C GLY A 62 -10.13 3.33 10.81
N MET A 63 -8.95 2.82 10.49
CA MET A 63 -8.07 2.09 11.40
C MET A 63 -6.95 2.97 12.00
N GLY A 64 -6.95 4.27 11.72
CA GLY A 64 -5.89 5.18 12.14
C GLY A 64 -4.59 5.03 11.34
N ILE A 65 -4.67 4.49 10.12
CA ILE A 65 -3.53 4.35 9.19
C ILE A 65 -3.74 5.30 8.00
N HIS A 66 -2.81 6.22 7.79
CA HIS A 66 -2.88 7.18 6.69
C HIS A 66 -2.01 6.73 5.52
N ILE A 67 -2.64 6.12 4.51
CA ILE A 67 -1.99 5.76 3.24
C ILE A 67 -2.86 6.30 2.10
N PRO A 68 -2.36 7.23 1.27
CA PRO A 68 -3.14 7.80 0.18
C PRO A 68 -3.40 6.77 -0.92
N ALA A 69 -4.54 6.87 -1.61
CA ALA A 69 -4.90 5.97 -2.70
C ALA A 69 -3.82 5.85 -3.80
N ALA A 70 -3.05 6.92 -4.03
CA ALA A 70 -1.95 6.93 -5.00
C ALA A 70 -0.82 5.95 -4.66
N GLN A 71 -0.70 5.53 -3.40
CA GLN A 71 0.27 4.53 -2.94
C GLN A 71 -0.33 3.13 -2.83
N ILE A 72 -1.55 2.89 -3.34
CA ILE A 72 -2.23 1.59 -3.26
C ILE A 72 -2.37 0.99 -4.65
N ILE A 73 -1.84 -0.21 -4.82
CA ILE A 73 -1.85 -0.97 -6.07
C ILE A 73 -2.74 -2.20 -5.87
N THR A 74 -3.85 -2.23 -6.61
CA THR A 74 -4.77 -3.37 -6.66
C THR A 74 -4.62 -4.11 -7.99
N PRO A 75 -5.02 -5.40 -8.08
CA PRO A 75 -5.04 -6.13 -9.35
C PRO A 75 -5.88 -5.41 -10.40
N SER A 76 -7.00 -4.78 -10.02
CA SER A 76 -7.86 -4.04 -10.96
C SER A 76 -7.12 -2.88 -11.65
N VAL A 77 -6.27 -2.15 -10.90
CA VAL A 77 -5.42 -1.09 -11.47
C VAL A 77 -4.34 -1.68 -12.38
N ALA A 78 -3.72 -2.79 -11.97
CA ALA A 78 -2.71 -3.48 -12.78
C ALA A 78 -3.30 -3.99 -14.10
N THR A 79 -4.46 -4.65 -14.05
CA THR A 79 -5.18 -5.16 -15.22
C THR A 79 -5.60 -4.03 -16.15
N ARG A 80 -6.10 -2.90 -15.63
CA ARG A 80 -6.41 -1.72 -16.46
C ARG A 80 -5.17 -1.26 -17.25
N ARG A 81 -4.02 -1.11 -16.57
CA ARG A 81 -2.76 -0.70 -17.24
C ARG A 81 -2.28 -1.72 -18.27
N MET A 82 -2.45 -3.01 -17.98
CA MET A 82 -2.14 -4.09 -18.92
C MET A 82 -3.01 -3.98 -20.17
N LEU A 83 -4.33 -3.81 -20.02
CA LEU A 83 -5.25 -3.66 -21.15
C LEU A 83 -4.91 -2.43 -21.99
N GLU A 84 -4.61 -1.29 -21.37
CA GLU A 84 -4.20 -0.07 -22.08
C GLU A 84 -2.88 -0.25 -22.87
N ARG A 85 -1.95 -1.05 -22.35
CA ARG A 85 -0.64 -1.30 -22.96
C ARG A 85 -0.73 -2.32 -24.11
N ASP A 86 -1.41 -3.43 -23.87
CA ASP A 86 -1.38 -4.61 -24.74
C ASP A 86 -2.53 -4.62 -25.76
N PHE A 87 -3.63 -3.92 -25.44
CA PHE A 87 -4.80 -3.77 -26.30
C PHE A 87 -5.18 -2.28 -26.43
N PRO A 88 -4.27 -1.42 -26.92
CA PRO A 88 -4.58 -0.02 -27.16
C PRO A 88 -5.67 0.10 -28.23
N ARG A 89 -6.63 1.00 -28.00
CA ARG A 89 -7.70 1.30 -28.96
C ARG A 89 -7.16 1.91 -30.25
#